data_AF-A0ABD0P1A9-F1
#
_entry.id   AF-A0ABD0P1A9-F1
#
_cell.length_a   1.000
_cell.length_b   1.000
_cell.length_c   1.000
_cell.angle_alpha   90.00
_cell.angle_beta   90.00
_cell.angle_gamma   90.00
#
_symmetry.space_group_name_H-M   'P 1'
#
loop_
_entity.id
_entity.type
_entity.pdbx_description
1 polymer ?
#
loop_
_entity_poly.entity_id
_entity_poly.type
_entity_poly.pdbx_seq_one_letter_code
_entity_poly.pdbx_strand_id
1 'polypeptide(L)'
;MEEILKKTVALLPTYEMRDKSPPPPESNSLEFMHFYKSLEKEQKLEFLEKLSHDFGVDHRWASDLAAKLLDTQGRDVATILQVEDRLRYSLTPRYRLLLTHISRVQGGVKFLVDLRADLIEFASSKISDSPHMR
;
A
#
# COMPACT_ATOMS: atom_id res chain seq x y z
N MET A 1 -12.46 -8.48 -8.98
CA MET A 1 -11.57 -7.99 -7.90
C MET A 1 -10.29 -7.35 -8.45
N GLU A 2 -9.63 -7.94 -9.44
CA GLU A 2 -8.36 -7.39 -9.97
C GLU A 2 -8.51 -6.04 -10.67
N GLU A 3 -9.51 -5.89 -11.54
CA GLU A 3 -9.74 -4.66 -12.30
C GLU A 3 -9.99 -3.45 -11.38
N ILE A 4 -10.81 -3.62 -10.34
CA ILE A 4 -11.08 -2.56 -9.38
C ILE A 4 -9.79 -2.17 -8.63
N LEU A 5 -8.99 -3.15 -8.19
CA LEU A 5 -7.73 -2.87 -7.49
C LEU A 5 -6.73 -2.13 -8.39
N LYS A 6 -6.57 -2.56 -9.64
CA LYS A 6 -5.71 -1.88 -10.63
C LYS A 6 -6.16 -0.44 -10.89
N LYS A 7 -7.46 -0.20 -10.92
CA LYS A 7 -8.05 1.12 -11.14
C LYS A 7 -7.90 2.04 -9.92
N THR A 8 -8.18 1.53 -8.72
CA THR A 8 -8.26 2.36 -7.51
C THR A 8 -6.94 2.51 -6.79
N VAL A 9 -6.06 1.51 -6.85
CA VAL A 9 -4.74 1.55 -6.19
C VAL A 9 -3.71 2.16 -7.12
N ALA A 10 -3.50 3.47 -6.94
CA ALA A 10 -2.52 4.22 -7.72
C ALA A 10 -1.12 3.61 -7.67
N LEU A 11 -0.35 3.82 -8.74
CA LEU A 11 1.08 3.54 -8.75
C LEU A 11 1.78 4.49 -7.78
N LEU A 12 2.85 4.01 -7.14
CA LEU A 12 3.73 4.90 -6.41
C LEU A 12 4.44 5.81 -7.43
N PRO A 13 4.45 7.13 -7.22
CA PRO A 13 5.22 8.02 -8.07
C PRO A 13 6.72 7.69 -7.97
N THR A 14 7.51 8.18 -8.93
CA THR A 14 8.96 8.08 -8.79
C THR A 14 9.42 8.84 -7.54
N TYR A 15 10.54 8.42 -6.94
CA TYR A 15 11.08 9.06 -5.74
C TYR A 15 11.27 10.58 -5.94
N GLU A 16 11.72 11.00 -7.12
CA GLU A 16 11.92 12.39 -7.51
C GLU A 16 10.62 13.19 -7.62
N MET A 17 9.50 12.53 -7.90
CA MET A 17 8.17 13.13 -8.07
C MET A 17 7.25 12.91 -6.87
N ARG A 18 7.73 12.30 -5.78
CA ARG A 18 6.90 11.90 -4.63
C ARG A 18 6.09 13.03 -4.00
N ASP A 19 6.63 14.25 -4.01
CA ASP A 19 5.98 15.45 -3.43
C ASP A 19 5.26 16.31 -4.47
N LYS A 20 5.46 16.02 -5.76
CA LYS A 20 4.94 16.83 -6.89
C LYS A 20 3.83 16.14 -7.66
N SER A 21 3.70 14.83 -7.52
CA SER A 21 2.70 14.06 -8.24
C SER A 21 1.30 14.45 -7.76
N PRO A 22 0.35 14.69 -8.67
CA PRO A 22 -1.01 14.99 -8.26
C PRO A 22 -1.59 13.81 -7.47
N PRO A 23 -2.43 14.07 -6.46
CA PRO A 23 -3.14 13.00 -5.78
C PRO A 23 -4.04 12.26 -6.78
N PRO A 24 -4.25 10.94 -6.60
CA PRO A 24 -5.24 10.21 -7.37
C PRO A 24 -6.64 10.84 -7.18
N PRO A 25 -7.52 10.70 -8.19
CA PRO A 25 -8.89 11.20 -8.11
C PRO A 25 -9.62 10.68 -6.87
N GLU A 26 -10.41 11.54 -6.21
CA GLU A 26 -11.23 11.15 -5.06
C GLU A 26 -12.19 10.00 -5.41
N SER A 27 -12.65 9.93 -6.66
CA SER A 27 -13.48 8.85 -7.18
C SER A 27 -12.87 7.46 -6.97
N ASN A 28 -11.54 7.33 -6.98
CA ASN A 28 -10.87 6.05 -6.76
C ASN A 28 -11.10 5.54 -5.33
N SER A 29 -11.01 6.42 -4.34
CA SER A 29 -11.28 6.09 -2.93
C SER A 29 -12.75 5.70 -2.75
N LEU A 30 -13.66 6.48 -3.33
CA LEU A 30 -15.11 6.22 -3.24
C LEU A 30 -15.48 4.89 -3.90
N GLU A 31 -14.93 4.60 -5.07
CA GLU A 31 -15.18 3.35 -5.80
C GLU A 31 -14.63 2.13 -5.05
N PHE A 32 -13.42 2.24 -4.48
CA PHE A 32 -12.86 1.19 -3.62
C PHE A 32 -13.76 0.93 -2.41
N MET A 33 -14.16 1.99 -1.71
CA MET A 33 -15.03 1.91 -0.53
C MET A 33 -16.39 1.30 -0.87
N HIS A 34 -17.00 1.71 -1.98
CA HIS A 34 -18.28 1.17 -2.45
C HIS A 34 -18.14 -0.31 -2.80
N PHE A 35 -17.13 -0.67 -3.58
CA PHE A 35 -16.88 -2.06 -3.97
C PHE A 35 -16.68 -2.95 -2.74
N TYR A 36 -15.80 -2.55 -1.82
CA TYR A 36 -15.52 -3.33 -0.60
C TYR A 36 -16.77 -3.53 0.27
N LYS A 37 -17.64 -2.51 0.38
CA LYS A 37 -18.88 -2.61 1.15
C LYS A 37 -19.92 -3.54 0.52
N SER A 38 -19.86 -3.76 -0.80
CA SER A 38 -20.74 -4.70 -1.50
C SER A 38 -20.28 -6.16 -1.44
N LEU A 39 -19.11 -6.43 -0.85
CA LEU A 39 -18.56 -7.78 -0.75
C LEU A 39 -19.10 -8.51 0.49
N GLU A 40 -19.40 -9.79 0.30
CA GLU A 40 -19.62 -10.73 1.39
C GLU A 40 -18.31 -11.04 2.12
N LYS A 41 -18.40 -11.65 3.30
CA LYS A 41 -17.27 -11.88 4.20
C LYS A 41 -16.10 -12.63 3.55
N GLU A 42 -16.39 -13.72 2.83
CA GLU A 42 -15.38 -14.54 2.16
C GLU A 42 -14.71 -13.74 1.02
N GLN A 43 -15.48 -12.93 0.30
CA GLN A 43 -14.98 -12.10 -0.78
C GLN A 43 -14.12 -10.94 -0.27
N LYS A 44 -14.47 -10.36 0.89
CA LYS A 44 -13.63 -9.35 1.56
C LYS A 44 -12.26 -9.90 1.91
N LEU A 45 -12.20 -11.14 2.40
CA LEU A 45 -10.93 -11.80 2.70
C LEU A 45 -10.08 -11.95 1.43
N GLU A 46 -10.62 -12.57 0.38
CA GLU A 46 -9.93 -12.74 -0.90
C GLU A 46 -9.45 -11.39 -1.46
N PHE A 47 -10.29 -10.35 -1.32
CA PHE A 47 -9.98 -9.01 -1.78
C PHE A 47 -8.80 -8.37 -1.01
N LEU A 48 -8.76 -8.53 0.32
CA LEU A 48 -7.67 -8.00 1.16
C LEU A 48 -6.37 -8.80 0.99
N GLU A 49 -6.45 -10.11 0.79
CA GLU A 49 -5.30 -10.93 0.45
C GLU A 49 -4.70 -10.48 -0.89
N LYS A 50 -5.54 -10.25 -1.90
CA LYS A 50 -5.08 -9.76 -3.19
C LYS A 50 -4.51 -8.33 -3.10
N LEU A 51 -5.14 -7.45 -2.33
CA LEU A 51 -4.63 -6.10 -2.08
C LEU A 51 -3.22 -6.14 -1.44
N SER A 52 -3.04 -6.96 -0.41
CA SER A 52 -1.79 -7.03 0.34
C SER A 52 -0.65 -7.70 -0.44
N HIS A 53 -0.98 -8.73 -1.23
CA HIS A 53 -0.01 -9.43 -2.08
C HIS A 53 0.38 -8.60 -3.32
N ASP A 54 -0.59 -8.17 -4.13
CA ASP A 54 -0.31 -7.56 -5.44
C ASP A 54 0.06 -6.07 -5.36
N PHE A 55 -0.32 -5.41 -4.26
CA PHE A 55 -0.11 -3.97 -4.04
C PHE A 55 0.71 -3.68 -2.78
N GLY A 56 1.50 -4.65 -2.35
CA GLY A 56 2.50 -4.53 -1.30
C GLY A 56 3.76 -3.77 -1.74
N VAL A 57 4.90 -4.17 -1.18
CA VAL A 57 6.23 -3.61 -1.47
C VAL A 57 6.76 -4.19 -2.78
N ASP A 58 7.42 -3.35 -3.60
CA ASP A 58 8.20 -3.84 -4.74
C ASP A 58 9.53 -4.42 -4.22
N HIS A 59 9.56 -5.74 -4.01
CA HIS A 59 10.73 -6.43 -3.48
C HIS A 59 11.96 -6.31 -4.37
N ARG A 60 11.78 -6.23 -5.70
CA ARG A 60 12.91 -6.09 -6.61
C ARG A 60 13.55 -4.72 -6.43
N TRP A 61 12.74 -3.67 -6.42
CA TRP A 61 13.24 -2.31 -6.22
C TRP A 61 13.89 -2.11 -4.86
N ALA A 62 13.30 -2.69 -3.80
CA ALA A 62 13.89 -2.68 -2.46
C ALA A 62 15.24 -3.39 -2.41
N SER A 63 15.37 -4.56 -3.05
CA SER A 63 16.64 -5.29 -3.14
C SER A 63 17.71 -4.50 -3.90
N ASP A 64 17.36 -3.89 -5.03
CA ASP A 64 18.30 -3.08 -5.83
C ASP A 64 18.84 -1.89 -5.02
N LEU A 65 17.97 -1.22 -4.25
CA LEU A 65 18.37 -0.09 -3.40
C LEU A 65 19.17 -0.54 -2.16
N ALA A 66 18.87 -1.72 -1.61
CA ALA A 66 19.65 -2.29 -0.52
C ALA A 66 21.09 -2.61 -0.97
N ALA A 67 21.27 -3.20 -2.16
CA ALA A 67 22.59 -3.41 -2.74
C ALA A 67 23.33 -2.09 -2.94
N LYS A 68 22.64 -1.08 -3.50
CA LYS A 68 23.21 0.26 -3.68
C LYS A 68 23.66 0.90 -2.37
N LEU A 69 22.92 0.70 -1.28
CA LEU A 69 23.30 1.24 0.03
C LEU A 69 24.65 0.67 0.51
N LEU A 70 24.90 -0.63 0.29
CA LEU A 70 26.17 -1.27 0.61
C LEU A 70 27.33 -0.68 -0.21
N ASP A 71 27.10 -0.44 -1.50
CA ASP A 71 28.12 0.17 -2.39
C ASP A 71 28.47 1.62 -1.99
N THR A 72 27.56 2.31 -1.29
CA THR A 72 27.75 3.71 -0.89
C THR A 72 28.42 3.94 0.47
N GLN A 73 28.78 2.88 1.22
CA GLN A 73 29.30 3.01 2.59
C GLN A 73 30.64 3.79 2.70
N GLY A 74 31.39 3.93 1.60
CA GLY A 74 32.62 4.74 1.55
C GLY A 74 32.43 6.17 1.01
N ARG A 75 31.19 6.61 0.79
CA ARG A 75 30.87 7.94 0.24
C ARG A 75 30.63 8.96 1.36
N ASP A 76 30.43 10.21 0.99
CA ASP A 76 30.03 11.25 1.92
C ASP A 76 28.65 10.98 2.53
N VAL A 77 28.41 11.54 3.72
CA VAL A 77 27.17 11.33 4.49
C VAL A 77 25.93 11.74 3.71
N ALA A 78 25.99 12.81 2.91
CA ALA A 78 24.83 13.27 2.15
C ALA A 78 24.40 12.24 1.09
N THR A 79 25.38 11.62 0.42
CA THR A 79 25.12 10.51 -0.52
C THR A 79 24.49 9.31 0.19
N ILE A 80 25.00 8.90 1.35
CA ILE A 80 24.45 7.77 2.12
C ILE A 80 23.00 8.04 2.51
N LEU A 81 22.72 9.20 3.12
CA LEU A 81 21.37 9.60 3.54
C LEU A 81 20.39 9.64 2.36
N GLN A 82 20.85 10.04 1.16
CA GLN A 82 20.01 10.04 -0.03
C GLN A 82 19.61 8.62 -0.47
N VAL A 83 20.52 7.65 -0.36
CA VAL A 83 20.24 6.25 -0.71
C VAL A 83 19.35 5.59 0.34
N GLU A 84 19.58 5.88 1.62
CA GLU A 84 18.70 5.45 2.72
C GLU A 84 17.27 5.96 2.54
N ASP A 85 17.10 7.23 2.17
CA ASP A 85 15.76 7.80 1.96
C ASP A 85 15.04 7.15 0.76
N ARG A 86 15.77 6.86 -0.32
CA ARG A 86 15.24 6.11 -1.46
C ARG A 86 14.84 4.69 -1.06
N LEU A 87 15.67 3.99 -0.28
CA LEU A 87 15.35 2.66 0.24
C LEU A 87 14.10 2.69 1.12
N ARG A 88 14.02 3.65 2.04
CA ARG A 88 12.83 3.88 2.87
C ARG A 88 11.57 4.11 2.03
N TYR A 89 11.68 4.90 0.98
CA TYR A 89 10.58 5.14 0.05
C TYR A 89 10.16 3.85 -0.69
N SER A 90 11.12 3.04 -1.14
CA SER A 90 10.85 1.77 -1.84
C SER A 90 10.17 0.71 -0.97
N LEU A 91 10.40 0.75 0.34
CA LEU A 91 9.75 -0.13 1.32
C LEU A 91 8.32 0.30 1.65
N THR A 92 7.80 1.35 1.03
CA THR A 92 6.41 1.78 1.21
C THR A 92 5.49 0.90 0.35
N PRO A 93 4.54 0.15 0.92
CA PRO A 93 3.59 -0.61 0.13
C PRO A 93 2.61 0.32 -0.60
N ARG A 94 2.21 -0.05 -1.82
CA ARG A 94 1.33 0.79 -2.67
C ARG A 94 -0.03 1.03 -2.03
N TYR A 95 -0.60 0.04 -1.33
CA TYR A 95 -1.87 0.21 -0.63
C TYR A 95 -1.84 1.31 0.45
N ARG A 96 -0.67 1.69 0.99
CA ARG A 96 -0.55 2.79 1.96
C ARG A 96 -1.05 4.11 1.37
N LEU A 97 -0.78 4.35 0.08
CA LEU A 97 -1.23 5.55 -0.61
C LEU A 97 -2.76 5.57 -0.68
N LEU A 98 -3.38 4.46 -1.09
CA LEU A 98 -4.84 4.30 -1.09
C LEU A 98 -5.44 4.60 0.29
N LEU A 99 -4.95 3.96 1.36
CA LEU A 99 -5.50 4.15 2.71
C LEU A 99 -5.33 5.60 3.19
N THR A 100 -4.23 6.26 2.81
CA THR A 100 -3.99 7.68 3.10
C THR A 100 -4.97 8.60 2.37
N HIS A 101 -5.38 8.25 1.14
CA HIS A 101 -6.39 9.00 0.42
C HIS A 101 -7.79 8.73 0.95
N ILE A 102 -8.11 7.47 1.28
CA ILE A 102 -9.39 7.12 1.90
C ILE A 102 -9.58 7.90 3.21
N SER A 103 -8.56 8.08 4.05
CA SER A 103 -8.74 8.81 5.31
C SER A 103 -9.17 10.28 5.15
N ARG A 104 -9.02 10.85 3.95
CA ARG A 104 -9.35 12.26 3.63
C ARG A 104 -10.73 12.44 2.99
N VAL A 105 -11.37 11.37 2.52
CA VAL A 105 -12.69 11.44 1.88
C VAL A 105 -13.82 11.32 2.90
N GLN A 106 -15.02 11.77 2.53
CA GLN A 106 -16.18 11.71 3.40
C GLN A 106 -16.48 10.26 3.83
N GLY A 107 -16.58 10.02 5.15
CA GLY A 107 -16.84 8.70 5.71
C GLY A 107 -15.65 7.74 5.65
N GLY A 108 -14.49 8.18 5.16
CA GLY A 108 -13.31 7.34 4.98
C GLY A 108 -12.68 6.84 6.28
N VAL A 109 -12.62 7.69 7.33
CA VAL A 109 -12.10 7.25 8.64
C VAL A 109 -12.94 6.11 9.22
N LYS A 110 -14.28 6.22 9.17
CA LYS A 110 -15.17 5.13 9.62
C LYS A 110 -14.93 3.85 8.82
N PHE A 111 -14.82 3.97 7.50
CA PHE A 111 -14.52 2.83 6.64
C PHE A 111 -13.20 2.15 7.00
N LEU A 112 -12.14 2.91 7.30
CA LEU A 112 -10.85 2.33 7.70
C LEU A 112 -10.92 1.61 9.05
N VAL A 113 -11.75 2.11 9.98
CA VAL A 113 -12.02 1.42 11.24
C VAL A 113 -12.73 0.09 10.99
N ASP A 114 -13.78 0.10 10.16
CA ASP A 114 -14.54 -1.11 9.81
C ASP A 114 -13.67 -2.14 9.07
N LEU A 115 -12.87 -1.69 8.08
CA LEU A 115 -11.92 -2.54 7.35
C LEU A 115 -10.87 -3.16 8.27
N ARG A 116 -10.37 -2.40 9.27
CA ARG A 116 -9.44 -2.94 10.26
C ARG A 116 -10.12 -3.96 11.17
N ALA A 117 -11.39 -3.78 11.51
CA ALA A 117 -12.15 -4.77 12.28
C ALA A 117 -12.26 -6.09 11.51
N ASP A 118 -12.58 -6.03 10.21
CA ASP A 118 -12.60 -7.20 9.33
C ASP A 118 -11.23 -7.91 9.32
N LEU A 119 -10.11 -7.18 9.18
CA LEU A 119 -8.75 -7.74 9.21
C LEU A 119 -8.41 -8.45 10.52
N ILE A 120 -8.76 -7.84 11.67
CA ILE A 120 -8.53 -8.45 12.99
C ILE A 120 -9.36 -9.73 13.14
N GLU A 121 -10.59 -9.72 12.65
CA GLU A 121 -11.46 -10.90 12.66
C GLU A 121 -10.85 -12.03 11.82
N PHE A 122 -10.39 -11.75 10.61
CA PHE A 122 -9.73 -12.73 9.74
C PHE A 122 -8.44 -13.30 10.34
N ALA A 123 -7.62 -12.45 10.96
CA ALA A 123 -6.39 -12.89 11.62
C ALA A 123 -6.66 -13.77 12.85
N SER A 124 -7.69 -13.42 13.66
CA SER A 124 -8.03 -14.17 14.88
C SER A 124 -8.68 -15.54 14.59
N SER A 125 -9.41 -15.64 13.48
CA SER A 125 -10.09 -16.85 13.06
C SER A 125 -9.17 -17.85 12.31
N LYS A 126 -7.90 -17.50 12.09
CA LYS A 126 -6.92 -18.28 11.29
C LYS A 126 -7.42 -18.62 9.89
N ILE A 127 -8.35 -17.83 9.35
CA ILE A 127 -8.90 -18.06 8.00
C ILE A 127 -7.87 -17.63 6.94
N SER A 128 -6.99 -16.68 7.28
CA SER A 128 -5.81 -16.34 6.47
C SER A 128 -4.54 -16.46 7.28
N ASP A 129 -3.60 -17.27 6.79
CA ASP A 129 -2.25 -17.42 7.33
C ASP A 129 -1.20 -16.65 6.50
N SER A 130 -1.65 -15.79 5.58
CA SER A 130 -0.78 -15.06 4.67
C SER A 130 0.12 -14.05 5.42
N PRO A 131 1.45 -14.09 5.23
CA PRO A 131 2.36 -13.11 5.84
C PRO A 131 2.12 -11.68 5.32
N HIS A 132 1.47 -11.52 4.16
CA HIS A 132 1.11 -10.20 3.62
C HIS A 132 -0.03 -9.53 4.42
N MET A 133 -0.80 -10.31 5.19
CA MET A 133 -1.96 -9.82 5.95
C MET A 133 -1.66 -9.49 7.42
N ARG A 134 -0.45 -9.80 7.90
CA ARG A 134 0.00 -9.51 9.28
C ARG A 134 0.75 -8.18 9.35
#